data_AF-A0A970FEZ9-F1
#
_entry.id   AF-A0A970FEZ9-F1
#
_cell.length_a   1.000
_cell.length_b   1.000
_cell.length_c   1.000
_cell.angle_alpha   90.00
_cell.angle_beta   90.00
_cell.angle_gamma   90.00
#
_symmetry.space_group_name_H-M   'P 1'
#
loop_
_entity.id
_entity.type
_entity.pdbx_description
1 polymer ?
#
loop_
_entity_poly.entity_id
_entity_poly.type
_entity_poly.pdbx_seq_one_letter_code
_entity_poly.pdbx_strand_id
1 'polypeptide(L)'
;LIERLRIIGFRLFLITAVHKDGTESGPDVELYRGLKADYPDIEIIAAGGVSSIDDLRVLKNAGLSGVVLGKTLYEGRISLSSALEEARL
;
A
#
# COMPACT_ATOMS: atom_id res chain seq x y z
N LEU A 1 -17.82 5.02 -1.30
CA LEU A 1 -17.87 3.53 -1.19
C LEU A 1 -17.36 3.08 0.17
N ILE A 2 -16.13 3.45 0.56
CA ILE A 2 -15.51 3.11 1.85
C ILE A 2 -16.43 3.43 3.03
N GLU A 3 -16.96 4.66 3.10
CA GLU A 3 -17.94 5.08 4.12
C GLU A 3 -19.10 4.09 4.31
N ARG A 4 -19.69 3.61 3.21
CA ARG A 4 -20.78 2.64 3.27
C ARG A 4 -20.29 1.30 3.81
N LEU A 5 -19.17 0.80 3.28
CA LEU A 5 -18.62 -0.50 3.66
C LEU A 5 -18.15 -0.55 5.12
N ARG A 6 -17.59 0.55 5.66
CA ARG A 6 -17.19 0.60 7.08
C ARG A 6 -18.40 0.53 8.02
N ILE A 7 -19.54 1.13 7.64
CA ILE A 7 -20.78 1.08 8.44
C ILE A 7 -21.33 -0.34 8.53
N ILE A 8 -21.22 -1.16 7.47
CA ILE A 8 -21.60 -2.58 7.49
C ILE A 8 -20.51 -3.51 8.06
N GLY A 9 -19.44 -2.95 8.63
CA GLY A 9 -18.47 -3.69 9.44
C GLY A 9 -17.18 -4.09 8.72
N PHE A 10 -16.97 -3.69 7.46
CA PHE A 10 -15.68 -3.93 6.79
C PHE A 10 -14.60 -3.01 7.36
N ARG A 11 -13.45 -3.59 7.72
CA ARG A 11 -12.34 -2.87 8.36
C ARG A 11 -11.08 -2.82 7.52
N LEU A 12 -10.82 -3.84 6.69
CA LEU A 12 -9.62 -3.93 5.87
C LEU A 12 -9.95 -3.71 4.40
N PHE A 13 -9.23 -2.78 3.76
CA PHE A 13 -9.42 -2.40 2.38
C PHE A 13 -8.10 -2.55 1.61
N LEU A 14 -8.11 -3.36 0.56
CA LEU A 14 -7.06 -3.34 -0.46
C LEU A 14 -7.42 -2.27 -1.48
N ILE A 15 -6.56 -1.26 -1.61
CA ILE A 15 -6.80 -0.11 -2.47
C ILE A 15 -5.67 -0.01 -3.50
N THR A 16 -6.04 -0.15 -4.77
CA THR A 16 -5.11 -0.02 -5.88
C THR A 16 -5.14 1.39 -6.44
N ALA A 17 -4.01 2.08 -6.42
CA ALA A 17 -3.79 3.31 -7.18
C ALA A 17 -3.62 2.95 -8.67
N VAL A 18 -4.74 2.76 -9.38
CA VAL A 18 -4.75 2.24 -10.77
C VAL A 18 -3.87 3.06 -11.72
N HIS A 19 -3.79 4.38 -11.53
CA HIS A 19 -2.94 5.25 -12.36
C HIS A 19 -1.43 5.07 -12.12
N LYS A 20 -1.04 4.38 -11.04
CA LYS A 20 0.34 3.96 -10.75
C LYS A 20 0.58 2.48 -11.04
N ASP A 21 -0.46 1.72 -11.37
CA ASP A 21 -0.30 0.28 -11.50
C ASP A 21 0.55 -0.09 -12.72
N GLY A 22 1.54 -0.96 -12.51
CA GLY A 22 2.53 -1.33 -13.51
C GLY A 22 3.50 -0.22 -13.98
N THR A 23 3.41 1.01 -13.46
CA THR A 23 4.29 2.12 -13.87
C THR A 23 5.67 2.06 -13.22
N GLU A 24 5.79 1.36 -12.09
CA GLU A 24 7.03 1.26 -11.31
C GLU A 24 7.62 2.63 -10.90
N SER A 25 6.77 3.66 -10.80
CA SER A 25 7.16 5.05 -10.52
C SER A 25 6.89 5.48 -9.07
N GLY A 26 6.74 4.52 -8.16
CA GLY A 26 6.40 4.74 -6.77
C GLY A 26 4.88 4.78 -6.52
N PRO A 27 4.44 4.47 -5.29
CA PRO A 27 3.04 4.45 -4.91
C PRO A 27 2.44 5.86 -4.82
N ASP A 28 1.11 5.95 -4.83
CA ASP A 28 0.40 7.21 -4.55
C ASP A 28 0.25 7.42 -3.04
N VAL A 29 1.31 7.92 -2.40
CA VAL A 29 1.36 8.14 -0.95
C VAL A 29 0.34 9.18 -0.48
N GLU A 30 0.05 10.18 -1.30
CA GLU A 30 -0.92 11.23 -0.96
C GLU A 30 -2.33 10.68 -0.89
N LEU A 31 -2.73 9.83 -1.85
CA LEU A 31 -3.99 9.10 -1.79
C LEU A 31 -4.14 8.33 -0.48
N TYR A 32 -3.14 7.54 -0.10
CA TYR A 32 -3.22 6.71 1.10
C TYR A 32 -3.27 7.55 2.39
N ARG A 33 -2.49 8.63 2.46
CA ARG A 33 -2.55 9.56 3.60
C ARG A 33 -3.91 10.24 3.72
N GLY A 34 -4.48 10.68 2.61
CA GLY A 34 -5.83 11.26 2.58
C GLY A 34 -6.87 10.26 3.09
N LEU A 35 -6.82 9.01 2.61
CA LEU A 35 -7.73 7.96 3.07
C LEU A 35 -7.56 7.62 4.55
N LYS A 36 -6.34 7.59 5.08
CA LYS A 36 -6.10 7.39 6.52
C LYS A 36 -6.61 8.58 7.36
N ALA A 37 -6.52 9.79 6.84
CA ALA A 37 -7.05 10.98 7.52
C ALA A 37 -8.59 10.98 7.56
N ASP A 38 -9.23 10.63 6.44
CA ASP A 38 -10.70 10.58 6.32
C ASP A 38 -11.30 9.40 7.10
N TYR A 39 -10.59 8.28 7.15
CA TYR A 39 -11.06 7.02 7.75
C TYR A 39 -9.99 6.43 8.69
N PRO A 40 -9.80 7.01 9.89
CA PRO A 40 -8.76 6.56 10.80
C PRO A 40 -9.03 5.14 11.37
N ASP A 41 -10.28 4.70 11.36
CA ASP A 41 -10.77 3.43 11.92
C ASP A 41 -10.75 2.24 10.94
N ILE A 42 -10.17 2.44 9.75
CA ILE A 42 -9.95 1.37 8.77
C ILE A 42 -8.46 1.08 8.58
N GLU A 43 -8.23 -0.14 8.13
CA GLU A 43 -6.95 -0.67 7.71
C GLU A 43 -6.85 -0.65 6.19
N ILE A 44 -5.68 -0.28 5.68
CA ILE A 44 -5.44 -0.12 4.25
C ILE A 44 -4.24 -0.95 3.84
N ILE A 45 -4.42 -1.78 2.81
CA ILE A 45 -3.34 -2.42 2.06
C ILE A 45 -3.17 -1.64 0.76
N ALA A 46 -1.99 -1.05 0.57
CA ALA A 46 -1.65 -0.32 -0.65
C ALA A 46 -1.38 -1.27 -1.83
N ALA A 47 -1.80 -0.90 -3.04
CA ALA A 47 -1.45 -1.60 -4.27
C ALA A 47 -1.20 -0.61 -5.42
N GLY A 48 -0.30 -0.97 -6.32
CA GLY A 48 0.05 -0.16 -7.49
C GLY A 48 1.26 0.75 -7.26
N GLY A 49 2.20 0.73 -8.21
CA GLY A 49 3.33 1.66 -8.29
C GLY A 49 4.59 1.32 -7.49
N VAL A 50 4.50 0.42 -6.50
CA VAL A 50 5.62 0.10 -5.60
C VAL A 50 6.81 -0.47 -6.37
N SER A 51 7.96 0.21 -6.31
CA SER A 51 9.14 -0.12 -7.09
C SER A 51 10.44 -0.21 -6.32
N SER A 52 10.45 0.18 -5.03
CA SER A 52 11.64 0.12 -4.18
C SER A 52 11.34 -0.29 -2.73
N ILE A 53 12.39 -0.61 -1.96
CA ILE A 53 12.29 -0.80 -0.50
C ILE A 53 11.92 0.51 0.20
N ASP A 54 12.40 1.65 -0.32
CA ASP A 54 12.07 2.97 0.24
C ASP A 54 10.57 3.26 0.16
N ASP A 55 9.90 2.81 -0.91
CA ASP A 55 8.43 2.88 -1.01
C ASP A 55 7.74 2.11 0.12
N LEU A 56 8.25 0.92 0.47
CA LEU A 56 7.71 0.14 1.59
C LEU A 56 7.84 0.91 2.91
N ARG A 57 8.99 1.55 3.13
CA ARG A 57 9.24 2.38 4.31
C ARG A 57 8.30 3.58 4.37
N VAL A 58 8.11 4.27 3.24
CA VAL A 58 7.22 5.43 3.14
C VAL A 58 5.76 5.02 3.40
N LEU A 59 5.29 3.92 2.83
CA LEU A 59 3.94 3.40 3.05
C LEU A 59 3.74 2.91 4.48
N LYS A 60 4.74 2.27 5.08
CA LYS A 60 4.73 1.89 6.49
C LYS A 60 4.61 3.12 7.40
N ASN A 61 5.42 4.15 7.15
CA ASN A 61 5.37 5.41 7.89
C ASN A 61 4.05 6.18 7.66
N ALA A 62 3.32 5.90 6.58
CA ALA A 62 1.98 6.43 6.35
C ALA A 62 0.88 5.66 7.15
N GLY A 63 1.24 4.65 7.94
CA GLY A 63 0.32 3.91 8.80
C GLY A 63 -0.56 2.92 8.06
N LEU A 64 -0.07 2.37 6.94
CA LEU A 64 -0.77 1.34 6.18
C LEU A 64 -0.50 -0.05 6.75
N SER A 65 -1.52 -0.91 6.75
CA SER A 65 -1.46 -2.27 7.31
C SER A 65 -0.71 -3.25 6.40
N GLY A 66 -0.53 -2.91 5.14
CA GLY A 66 0.23 -3.75 4.22
C GLY A 66 0.37 -3.16 2.83
N VAL A 67 1.01 -3.93 1.96
CA VAL A 67 1.32 -3.54 0.59
C VAL A 67 1.35 -4.76 -0.32
N VAL A 68 0.84 -4.60 -1.55
CA VAL A 68 0.92 -5.60 -2.61
C VAL A 68 2.15 -5.33 -3.45
N LEU A 69 3.08 -6.29 -3.45
CA LEU A 69 4.20 -6.33 -4.39
C LEU A 69 3.84 -7.21 -5.58
N GLY A 70 3.82 -6.62 -6.77
CA GLY A 70 3.53 -7.32 -8.02
C GLY A 70 4.76 -7.47 -8.90
N LYS A 71 4.76 -6.74 -10.03
CA LYS A 71 5.78 -6.82 -11.09
C LYS A 71 7.23 -6.76 -10.57
N THR A 72 7.54 -5.87 -9.64
CA THR A 72 8.90 -5.68 -9.10
C THR A 72 9.43 -6.89 -8.32
N LEU A 73 8.54 -7.69 -7.74
CA LEU A 73 8.90 -8.97 -7.13
C LEU A 73 9.16 -10.04 -8.21
N TYR A 74 8.29 -10.14 -9.21
CA TYR A 74 8.43 -11.11 -10.31
C TYR A 74 9.67 -10.86 -11.17
N GLU A 75 10.04 -9.61 -11.39
CA GLU A 75 11.24 -9.21 -12.14
C GLU A 75 12.51 -9.25 -11.28
N GLY A 76 12.43 -9.61 -9.99
CA GLY A 76 13.57 -9.71 -9.10
C GLY A 76 14.22 -8.36 -8.72
N ARG A 77 13.57 -7.23 -9.01
CA ARG A 77 14.06 -5.89 -8.63
C ARG A 77 14.00 -5.66 -7.13
N ILE A 78 12.98 -6.22 -6.49
CA ILE A 78 12.85 -6.30 -5.04
C ILE A 78 12.94 -7.77 -4.65
N SER A 79 13.88 -8.12 -3.79
CA SER A 79 13.93 -9.47 -3.22
C SER A 79 12.84 -9.64 -2.17
N LEU A 80 12.21 -10.82 -2.13
CA LEU A 80 11.22 -11.15 -1.10
C LEU A 80 11.82 -11.01 0.31
N SER A 81 13.07 -11.43 0.50
CA SER A 81 13.77 -11.32 1.79
C SER A 81 13.90 -9.87 2.25
N SER A 82 14.33 -8.96 1.37
CA SER A 82 14.47 -7.54 1.70
C SER A 82 13.12 -6.89 1.99
N ALA A 83 12.07 -7.26 1.23
CA ALA A 83 10.73 -6.76 1.48
C ALA A 83 10.18 -7.23 2.84
N LEU A 84 10.39 -8.50 3.20
CA LEU A 84 9.97 -9.05 4.49
C LEU A 84 10.77 -8.46 5.65
N GLU A 85 12.05 -8.16 5.46
CA GLU A 85 12.88 -7.49 6.46
C GLU A 85 12.35 -6.08 6.76
N GLU A 86 12.13 -5.26 5.73
CA GLU A 86 11.56 -3.92 5.89
C GLU A 86 10.13 -3.97 6.50
N ALA A 87 9.31 -4.95 6.11
CA ALA A 87 7.97 -5.09 6.66
C ALA A 87 7.98 -5.38 8.18
N ARG A 88 8.97 -6.14 8.67
CA ARG A 88 9.08 -6.55 10.09
C ARG A 88 9.64 -5.48 11.02
N LEU A 89 10.47 -4.55 10.51
CA LEU A 89 11.16 -3.49 11.26
C LEU A 89 10.26 -2.28 11.47
#